data_AF-A0A2S9QCM1-F1
#
_entry.id   AF-A0A2S9QCM1-F1
#
_cell.length_a   1.000
_cell.length_b   1.000
_cell.length_c   1.000
_cell.angle_alpha   90.00
_cell.angle_beta   90.00
_cell.angle_gamma   90.00
#
_symmetry.space_group_name_H-M   'P 1'
#
loop_
_entity.id
_entity.type
_entity.pdbx_description
1 polymer ?
#
loop_
_entity_poly.entity_id
_entity_poly.type
_entity_poly.pdbx_seq_one_letter_code
_entity_poly.pdbx_strand_id
1 'polypeptide(L)'
;MRFLICFALLAVSSSSAFAASCSERIAFVQRVIDDDVKTGFADKKVHDAMSKDLADAGQACRAGDDAKAQALISSTQRRHGYPVR
;
A
#
# COMPACT_ATOMS: atom_id res chain seq x y z
N MET A 1 9.86 -49.46 21.58
CA MET A 1 10.09 -48.42 22.62
C MET A 1 10.05 -47.07 21.90
N ARG A 2 9.03 -46.22 22.16
CA ARG A 2 9.15 -44.95 22.94
C ARG A 2 10.18 -43.98 22.30
N PHE A 3 9.89 -42.73 21.91
CA PHE A 3 8.77 -41.82 22.13
C PHE A 3 8.68 -40.86 20.93
N LEU A 4 7.44 -40.52 20.56
CA LEU A 4 7.08 -39.41 19.67
C LEU A 4 7.52 -38.08 20.30
N ILE A 5 8.44 -37.35 19.66
CA ILE A 5 8.73 -35.94 20.00
C ILE A 5 7.94 -35.08 19.02
N CYS A 6 6.79 -34.60 19.48
CA CYS A 6 5.98 -33.61 18.79
C CYS A 6 6.64 -32.23 18.98
N PHE A 7 7.48 -31.81 18.03
CA PHE A 7 8.02 -30.45 18.00
C PHE A 7 6.86 -29.49 17.66
N ALA A 8 6.30 -28.85 18.70
CA ALA A 8 5.40 -27.72 18.52
C ALA A 8 6.21 -26.55 17.92
N LEU A 9 6.06 -26.32 16.61
CA LEU A 9 6.56 -25.14 15.93
C LEU A 9 5.79 -23.92 16.43
N LEU A 10 6.42 -23.14 17.33
CA LEU A 10 6.00 -21.79 17.66
C LEU A 10 6.35 -20.89 16.46
N ALA A 11 5.34 -20.48 15.67
CA ALA A 11 5.50 -19.47 14.64
C ALA A 11 5.69 -18.10 15.31
N VAL A 12 6.91 -17.57 15.27
CA VAL A 12 7.18 -16.19 15.70
C VAL A 12 6.74 -15.25 14.57
N SER A 13 5.69 -14.47 14.80
CA SER A 13 5.26 -13.43 13.86
C SER A 13 6.13 -12.19 14.08
N SER A 14 7.15 -12.00 13.25
CA SER A 14 7.96 -10.79 13.25
C SER A 14 7.13 -9.60 12.81
N SER A 15 6.67 -8.79 13.77
CA SER A 15 6.13 -7.45 13.49
C SER A 15 7.29 -6.53 13.17
N SER A 16 7.73 -6.53 11.92
CA SER A 16 8.71 -5.56 11.44
C SER A 16 8.00 -4.22 11.33
N ALA A 17 8.16 -3.35 12.33
CA ALA A 17 7.84 -1.93 12.20
C ALA A 17 8.87 -1.25 11.28
N PHE A 18 8.95 -1.67 10.02
CA PHE A 18 9.87 -1.12 9.02
C PHE A 18 9.28 -1.26 7.61
N ALA A 19 9.02 -0.11 6.98
CA ALA A 19 8.42 0.10 5.65
C ALA A 19 7.03 -0.53 5.45
N ALA A 20 5.99 0.31 5.33
CA ALA A 20 4.66 -0.14 4.94
C ALA A 20 4.71 -0.86 3.58
N SER A 21 4.04 -2.01 3.49
CA SER A 21 3.93 -2.78 2.25
C SER A 21 3.28 -1.95 1.14
N CYS A 22 3.50 -2.34 -0.13
CA CYS A 22 2.89 -1.62 -1.25
C CYS A 22 1.35 -1.58 -1.16
N SER A 23 0.73 -2.66 -0.68
CA SER A 23 -0.73 -2.75 -0.51
C SER A 23 -1.23 -1.81 0.58
N GLU A 24 -0.54 -1.74 1.73
CA GLU A 24 -0.87 -0.81 2.81
C GLU A 24 -0.73 0.65 2.37
N ARG A 25 0.33 0.98 1.62
CA ARG A 25 0.51 2.34 1.10
C ARG A 25 -0.55 2.72 0.07
N ILE A 26 -0.93 1.81 -0.82
CA ILE A 26 -2.03 2.05 -1.77
C ILE A 26 -3.32 2.33 -1.00
N ALA A 27 -3.67 1.48 -0.02
CA ALA A 27 -4.87 1.65 0.79
C ALA A 27 -4.84 2.96 1.59
N PHE A 28 -3.68 3.35 2.10
CA PHE A 28 -3.49 4.62 2.80
C PHE A 28 -3.74 5.81 1.87
N VAL A 29 -3.07 5.87 0.71
CA VAL A 29 -3.22 7.00 -0.22
C VAL A 29 -4.64 7.06 -0.78
N GLN A 30 -5.26 5.92 -1.10
CA GLN A 30 -6.65 5.87 -1.55
C GLN A 30 -7.59 6.48 -0.50
N ARG A 31 -7.44 6.10 0.77
CA ARG A 31 -8.26 6.67 1.86
C ARG A 31 -8.10 8.19 1.96
N VAL A 32 -6.86 8.69 1.86
CA VAL A 32 -6.60 10.14 1.92
C VAL A 32 -7.32 10.87 0.78
N ILE A 33 -7.22 10.39 -0.45
CA ILE A 33 -7.88 11.06 -1.59
C ILE A 33 -9.40 10.91 -1.56
N ASP A 34 -9.92 9.81 -1.00
CA ASP A 34 -11.35 9.60 -0.76
C ASP A 34 -11.90 10.65 0.22
N ASP A 35 -11.18 10.89 1.32
CA ASP A 35 -11.55 11.88 2.33
C ASP A 35 -11.46 13.30 1.75
N ASP A 36 -10.45 13.60 0.95
CA ASP A 36 -10.28 14.92 0.34
C ASP A 36 -11.38 15.24 -0.67
N VAL A 37 -11.79 14.29 -1.51
CA VAL A 37 -12.91 14.52 -2.43
C VAL A 37 -14.24 14.64 -1.68
N LYS A 38 -14.42 13.89 -0.60
CA LYS A 38 -15.63 13.94 0.22
C LYS A 38 -15.78 15.26 0.98
N THR A 39 -14.67 15.82 1.44
CA THR A 39 -14.62 17.07 2.22
C THR A 39 -14.49 18.31 1.35
N GLY A 40 -14.20 18.15 0.05
CA GLY A 40 -14.04 19.24 -0.90
C GLY A 40 -12.62 19.84 -0.97
N PHE A 41 -11.62 19.17 -0.39
CA PHE A 41 -10.21 19.54 -0.55
C PHE A 41 -9.61 19.12 -1.89
N ALA A 42 -10.21 18.14 -2.58
CA ALA A 42 -9.82 17.73 -3.92
C ALA A 42 -11.02 17.68 -4.88
N ASP A 43 -10.79 18.07 -6.13
CA ASP A 43 -11.77 17.87 -7.19
C ASP A 43 -11.96 16.39 -7.51
N LYS A 44 -13.19 16.00 -7.88
CA LYS A 44 -13.50 14.63 -8.32
C LYS A 44 -12.58 14.14 -9.45
N LYS A 45 -12.18 15.04 -10.37
CA LYS A 45 -11.26 14.70 -11.47
C LYS A 45 -9.86 14.33 -10.97
N VAL A 46 -9.38 14.99 -9.92
CA VAL A 46 -8.08 14.68 -9.29
C VAL A 46 -8.15 13.33 -8.59
N HIS A 47 -9.20 13.11 -7.80
CA HIS A 47 -9.48 11.82 -7.17
C HIS A 47 -9.50 10.67 -8.20
N ASP A 48 -10.30 10.80 -9.26
CA ASP A 48 -10.45 9.74 -10.27
C ASP A 48 -9.12 9.45 -10.99
N ALA A 49 -8.32 10.49 -11.28
CA ALA A 49 -7.00 10.33 -11.89
C ALA A 49 -6.02 9.59 -10.94
N MET A 50 -5.96 10.01 -9.68
CA MET A 50 -5.09 9.37 -8.69
C MET A 50 -5.50 7.92 -8.42
N SER A 51 -6.79 7.61 -8.32
CA SER A 51 -7.29 6.25 -8.15
C SER A 51 -6.91 5.34 -9.31
N LYS A 52 -6.93 5.85 -10.55
CA LYS A 52 -6.44 5.09 -11.72
C LYS A 52 -4.94 4.80 -11.60
N ASP A 53 -4.14 5.80 -11.26
CA ASP A 53 -2.70 5.61 -11.09
C ASP A 53 -2.36 4.61 -9.96
N LEU A 54 -3.14 4.63 -8.87
CA LEU A 54 -3.01 3.67 -7.77
C LEU A 54 -3.43 2.25 -8.17
N ALA A 55 -4.38 2.10 -9.09
CA ALA A 55 -4.73 0.80 -9.66
C ALA A 55 -3.55 0.18 -10.43
N ASP A 56 -2.80 0.99 -11.18
CA ASP A 56 -1.58 0.57 -11.87
C ASP A 56 -0.46 0.19 -10.88
N ALA A 57 -0.29 0.97 -9.81
CA ALA A 57 0.60 0.59 -8.71
C ALA A 57 0.17 -0.75 -8.05
N GLY A 58 -1.15 -0.96 -7.90
CA GLY A 58 -1.72 -2.20 -7.38
C GLY A 58 -1.46 -3.41 -8.28
N GLN A 59 -1.40 -3.23 -9.60
CA GLN A 59 -1.00 -4.30 -10.52
C GLN A 59 0.46 -4.71 -10.31
N ALA A 60 1.38 -3.74 -10.19
CA ALA A 60 2.79 -4.02 -9.88
C ALA A 60 2.96 -4.72 -8.52
N CYS A 61 2.25 -4.23 -7.50
CA CYS A 61 2.24 -4.81 -6.15
C CYS A 61 1.77 -6.27 -6.15
N ARG A 62 0.67 -6.59 -6.85
CA ARG A 62 0.19 -7.97 -6.98
C ARG A 62 1.12 -8.89 -7.77
N ALA A 63 1.95 -8.32 -8.65
CA ALA A 63 2.98 -9.05 -9.37
C ALA A 63 4.26 -9.29 -8.53
N GLY A 64 4.31 -8.80 -7.28
CA GLY A 64 5.49 -8.89 -6.41
C GLY A 64 6.57 -7.84 -6.70
N ASP A 65 6.29 -6.87 -7.56
CA ASP A 65 7.19 -5.76 -7.88
C ASP A 65 6.93 -4.56 -6.96
N ASP A 66 7.25 -4.75 -5.68
CA ASP A 66 7.02 -3.78 -4.62
C ASP A 66 7.76 -2.46 -4.90
N ALA A 67 9.00 -2.52 -5.37
CA ALA A 67 9.81 -1.34 -5.66
C ALA A 67 9.15 -0.46 -6.74
N LYS A 68 8.65 -1.06 -7.82
CA LYS A 68 7.91 -0.34 -8.86
C LYS A 68 6.59 0.21 -8.33
N ALA A 69 5.84 -0.55 -7.54
CA ALA A 69 4.60 -0.08 -6.93
C ALA A 69 4.85 1.16 -6.05
N GLN A 70 5.89 1.11 -5.21
CA GLN A 70 6.32 2.22 -4.35
C GLN A 70 6.69 3.47 -5.16
N ALA A 71 7.41 3.30 -6.27
CA ALA A 71 7.78 4.39 -7.17
C ALA A 71 6.55 5.02 -7.85
N LEU A 72 5.60 4.18 -8.30
CA LEU A 72 4.34 4.64 -8.90
C LEU A 72 3.51 5.46 -7.91
N ILE A 73 3.28 4.94 -6.69
CA ILE A 73 2.55 5.65 -5.63
C ILE A 73 3.18 7.02 -5.37
N SER A 74 4.50 7.05 -5.18
CA SER A 74 5.23 8.29 -4.88
C SER A 74 5.18 9.29 -6.04
N SER A 75 5.21 8.80 -7.29
CA SER A 75 5.05 9.63 -8.48
C SER A 75 3.65 10.21 -8.58
N THR A 76 2.61 9.43 -8.29
CA THR A 76 1.22 9.89 -8.25
C THR A 76 1.05 11.01 -7.24
N GLN A 77 1.53 10.81 -6.00
CA GLN A 77 1.44 11.82 -4.96
C GLN A 77 2.11 13.13 -5.38
N ARG A 78 3.35 13.07 -5.92
CA ARG A 78 4.06 14.26 -6.41
C ARG A 78 3.33 15.01 -7.51
N ARG A 79 2.76 14.30 -8.49
CA ARG A 79 2.02 14.92 -9.61
C ARG A 79 0.79 15.71 -9.14
N HIS A 80 0.19 15.30 -8.03
CA HIS A 80 -1.05 15.89 -7.52
C HIS A 80 -0.85 16.74 -6.25
N GLY A 81 0.40 17.04 -5.86
CA GLY A 81 0.69 17.91 -4.72
C GLY A 81 0.53 17.24 -3.35
N TYR A 82 0.42 15.91 -3.31
CA TYR A 82 0.37 15.15 -2.06
C TYR A 82 1.77 14.86 -1.52
N PRO A 83 1.98 14.92 -0.19
CA PRO A 83 3.27 14.60 0.42
C PRO A 83 3.62 13.12 0.24
N VAL A 84 4.85 12.85 -0.17
CA VAL A 84 5.40 11.48 -0.21
C VAL A 84 5.93 11.14 1.19
N ARG A 85 5.48 10.01 1.73
CA ARG A 85 5.95 9.43 2.99
C ARG A 85 6.30 7.97 2.79
#